data_AF-A0A4Q7MD53-F1
#
_entry.id   AF-A0A4Q7MD53-F1
#
_cell.length_a   1.000
_cell.length_b   1.000
_cell.length_c   1.000
_cell.angle_alpha   90.00
_cell.angle_beta   90.00
_cell.angle_gamma   90.00
#
_symmetry.space_group_name_H-M   'P 1'
#
loop_
_entity.id
_entity.type
_entity.pdbx_description
1 polymer ?
#
loop_
_entity_poly.entity_id
_entity_poly.type
_entity_poly.pdbx_seq_one_letter_code
_entity_poly.pdbx_strand_id
1 'polypeptide(L)' 'MATDVTLYIGLAPYHAKYRFTDAAVWDGVRSQILDAMNLGRGTIEIDRKRDTVVHVYSPFLPVSWVETGS' A
#
# COMPACT_ATOMS: atom_id res chain seq x y z
N MET A 1 -7.12 -13.65 10.39
CA MET A 1 -8.28 -12.80 10.04
C MET A 1 -8.44 -12.85 8.53
N ALA A 2 -9.67 -12.84 8.02
CA ALA A 2 -9.87 -12.71 6.57
C ALA A 2 -9.50 -11.26 6.20
N THR A 3 -8.48 -11.09 5.36
CA THR A 3 -8.03 -9.78 4.91
C THR A 3 -8.54 -9.59 3.49
N ASP A 4 -9.43 -8.61 3.27
CA ASP A 4 -9.74 -8.11 1.93
C ASP A 4 -9.53 -6.60 1.93
N VAL A 5 -8.33 -6.21 1.52
CA VAL A 5 -7.88 -4.82 1.55
C VAL A 5 -7.63 -4.30 0.16
N THR A 6 -8.18 -3.13 -0.13
CA THR A 6 -7.88 -2.40 -1.36
C THR A 6 -7.06 -1.17 -1.03
N LEU A 7 -5.82 -1.13 -1.51
CA LEU A 7 -4.90 0.01 -1.39
C LEU A 7 -4.93 0.85 -2.66
N TYR A 8 -4.97 2.17 -2.47
CA TYR A 8 -4.88 3.19 -3.49
C TYR A 8 -3.64 4.04 -3.25
N ILE A 9 -2.80 4.20 -4.27
CA ILE A 9 -1.61 5.05 -4.23
C ILE A 9 -1.70 6.09 -5.36
N GLY A 10 -1.58 7.36 -5.02
CA GLY A 10 -1.57 8.48 -5.98
C GLY A 10 -2.87 9.27 -6.06
N LEU A 11 -2.90 10.24 -6.99
CA LEU A 11 -4.04 11.11 -7.24
C LEU A 11 -4.85 10.63 -8.45
N ALA A 12 -6.16 10.89 -8.44
CA ALA A 12 -6.99 10.70 -9.62
C ALA A 12 -6.52 11.59 -10.79
N PRO A 13 -6.61 11.13 -12.05
CA PRO A 13 -7.17 9.84 -12.49
C PRO A 13 -6.16 8.67 -12.44
N TYR A 14 -4.89 8.92 -12.08
CA TYR A 14 -3.78 7.97 -12.19
C TYR A 14 -3.44 7.26 -10.87
N HIS A 15 -4.45 6.91 -10.06
CA HIS A 15 -4.18 6.14 -8.85
C HIS A 15 -3.93 4.66 -9.19
N ALA A 16 -2.87 4.10 -8.62
CA ALA A 16 -2.63 2.66 -8.68
C ALA A 16 -3.52 1.96 -7.66
N LYS A 17 -4.15 0.85 -8.07
CA LYS A 17 -5.05 0.04 -7.23
C LYS A 17 -4.45 -1.34 -6.99
N TYR A 18 -4.34 -1.73 -5.73
CA TYR A 18 -3.84 -3.04 -5.31
C TYR A 18 -4.86 -3.72 -4.40
N ARG A 19 -5.10 -5.02 -4.60
CA ARG A 19 -5.96 -5.82 -3.73
C ARG A 19 -5.11 -6.87 -3.03
N PHE A 20 -5.23 -6.92 -1.71
CA PHE A 20 -4.57 -7.89 -0.84
C PHE A 20 -5.62 -8.81 -0.23
N THR A 21 -5.45 -10.10 -0.48
CA THR A 21 -6.29 -11.17 0.11
C THR A 21 -5.50 -12.04 1.11
N ASP A 22 -4.21 -11.76 1.27
CA ASP A 22 -3.30 -12.42 2.20
C ASP A 22 -2.93 -11.42 3.30
N ALA A 23 -3.15 -11.82 4.56
CA ALA A 23 -2.94 -10.96 5.71
C ALA A 23 -1.46 -10.63 5.93
N ALA A 24 -0.56 -11.59 5.75
CA ALA A 24 0.87 -11.39 5.97
C ALA A 24 1.47 -10.47 4.90
N VAL A 25 1.02 -10.61 3.65
CA VAL A 25 1.42 -9.70 2.58
C VAL A 25 0.92 -8.28 2.84
N TRP A 26 -0.34 -8.13 3.28
CA TRP A 26 -0.87 -6.81 3.65
C TRP A 26 -0.10 -6.19 4.81
N ASP A 27 0.16 -6.94 5.87
CA ASP A 27 0.87 -6.45 7.06
C ASP A 27 2.27 -5.94 6.69
N GLY A 28 2.98 -6.62 5.80
CA GLY A 28 4.28 -6.17 5.28
C GLY A 28 4.19 -4.83 4.54
N VAL A 29 3.21 -4.67 3.64
CA VAL A 29 3.01 -3.40 2.91
C VAL A 29 2.55 -2.29 3.85
N ARG A 30 1.64 -2.60 4.79
CA ARG A 30 1.13 -1.66 5.78
C ARG A 30 2.24 -1.12 6.68
N SER A 31 3.17 -1.98 7.13
CA SER A 31 4.32 -1.54 7.93
C SER A 31 5.18 -0.54 7.16
N GLN A 32 5.51 -0.83 5.89
CA GLN A 32 6.30 0.07 5.04
C GLN A 32 5.63 1.45 4.88
N ILE A 33 4.30 1.47 4.70
CA ILE A 33 3.53 2.71 4.61
C ILE A 33 3.64 3.52 5.91
N LEU A 34 3.39 2.89 7.05
CA LEU A 34 3.43 3.57 8.36
C LEU A 34 4.83 4.08 8.69
N ASP A 35 5.87 3.30 8.40
CA ASP A 35 7.26 3.70 8.61
C ASP A 35 7.62 4.90 7.73
N ALA A 36 7.25 4.87 6.44
CA ALA A 36 7.49 5.97 5.52
C ALA A 36 6.74 7.24 5.93
N MET A 37 5.50 7.12 6.42
CA MET A 37 4.72 8.23 6.98
C MET A 37 5.41 8.84 8.21
N ASN A 38 5.85 8.01 9.15
CA ASN A 38 6.53 8.46 10.37
C ASN A 38 7.85 9.17 10.07
N LEU A 39 8.58 8.74 9.05
CA LEU A 39 9.85 9.34 8.62
C LEU A 39 9.66 10.55 7.68
N GLY A 40 8.45 10.77 7.15
CA GLY A 40 8.16 11.78 6.13
C GLY A 40 8.75 11.47 4.75
N ARG A 41 9.35 10.28 4.57
CA ARG A 41 9.93 9.77 3.31
C ARG A 41 10.08 8.26 3.41
N GLY A 42 10.07 7.57 2.29
CA GLY A 42 10.36 6.14 2.24
C GLY A 42 9.99 5.53 0.90
N THR A 43 10.12 4.21 0.80
CA THR A 43 9.63 3.44 -0.34
C THR A 43 8.58 2.46 0.14
N ILE A 44 7.59 2.20 -0.71
CA ILE A 44 6.57 1.18 -0.52
C ILE A 44 6.75 0.19 -1.67
N GLU A 45 7.15 -1.02 -1.33
CA GLU A 45 7.38 -2.11 -2.27
C GLU A 45 6.18 -3.06 -2.24
N ILE A 46 5.63 -3.32 -3.42
CA ILE A 46 4.47 -4.19 -3.59
C ILE A 46 4.82 -5.27 -4.61
N ASP A 47 4.83 -6.51 -4.15
CA ASP A 47 4.98 -7.67 -5.02
C ASP A 47 3.71 -7.91 -5.84
N ARG A 48 3.87 -7.95 -7.17
CA ARG A 48 2.79 -8.10 -8.14
C ARG A 48 3.18 -9.09 -9.23
N LYS A 49 2.66 -10.32 -9.14
CA LYS A 49 2.76 -11.34 -10.21
C LYS A 49 4.17 -11.51 -10.80
N ARG A 50 5.18 -11.65 -9.92
CA ARG A 50 6.63 -11.79 -10.23
C ARG A 50 7.37 -10.49 -10.56
N ASP A 51 6.68 -9.35 -10.60
CA ASP A 51 7.30 -8.03 -10.61
C ASP A 51 7.21 -7.40 -9.23
N THR A 52 8.18 -6.57 -8.86
CA THR A 52 8.09 -5.71 -7.66
C THR A 52 7.84 -4.28 -8.13
N VAL A 53 6.73 -3.69 -7.67
CA VAL A 53 6.39 -2.30 -7.94
C VAL A 53 6.83 -1.45 -6.76
N VAL A 54 7.70 -0.46 -7.00
CA VAL A 54 8.21 0.44 -5.97
C VAL A 54 7.58 1.81 -6.11
N HIS A 55 6.96 2.30 -5.04
CA HIS A 55 6.47 3.67 -4.92
C HIS A 55 7.37 4.47 -3.98
N VAL A 56 7.75 5.68 -4.37
CA VAL A 56 8.45 6.59 -3.47
C VAL A 56 7.42 7.37 -2.67
N TYR A 57 7.31 7.08 -1.38
CA TYR A 57 6.47 7.84 -0.48
C TYR A 57 7.03 9.27 -0.34
N SER A 58 6.13 10.23 -0.53
CA SER A 58 6.35 11.63 -0.16
C SER A 58 5.10 12.14 0.55
N PRO A 59 5.20 13.21 1.35
CA PRO A 59 4.03 13.84 1.98
C PRO A 59 2.94 14.28 0.97
N PHE A 60 3.30 14.40 -0.31
CA PHE A 60 2.41 14.81 -1.39
C PHE A 60 1.86 13.64 -2.21
N LEU A 61 2.26 12.40 -1.89
CA LEU A 61 1.71 11.20 -2.51
C LEU A 61 0.57 10.68 -1.62
N PRO A 62 -0.70 10.81 -2.03
CA PRO A 62 -1.81 10.27 -1.25
C PRO A 62 -1.71 8.74 -1.23
N VAL A 63 -1.82 8.18 -0.03
CA VAL A 63 -1.95 6.74 0.20
C VAL A 63 -3.21 6.54 1.03
N SER A 64 -4.14 5.71 0.55
CA SER A 64 -5.38 5.39 1.26
C SER A 64 -5.75 3.94 1.00
N TRP A 65 -6.44 3.30 1.95
CA TRP A 65 -6.91 1.94 1.79
C TRP A 65 -8.27 1.72 2.43
N VAL A 66 -8.95 0.67 1.96
CA VAL A 66 -10.23 0.21 2.49
C VAL A 66 -10.05 -1.23 2.94
N GLU A 67 -10.31 -1.50 4.22
CA GLU A 67 -10.29 -2.85 4.80
C GLU A 67 -11.73 -3.35 4.92
N THR A 68 -11.98 -4.56 4.44
CA THR A 68 -13.30 -5.21 4.53
C THR A 68 -13.10 -6.51 5.29
N GLY A 69 -13.49 -6.52 6.57
CA GLY A 69 -13.36 -7.67 7.46
C GLY A 69 -13.76 -7.32 8.88
N SER A 70 -14.52 -8.20 9.52
CA SER A 70 -15.08 -8.10 10.88
C SER A 70 -14.11 -8.51 11.97
#